data_AF-A0AA95HHL1-F1
#
_entry.id   AF-A0AA95HHL1-F1
#
_cell.length_a   1.000
_cell.length_b   1.000
_cell.length_c   1.000
_cell.angle_alpha   90.00
_cell.angle_beta   90.00
_cell.angle_gamma   90.00
#
_symmetry.space_group_name_H-M   'P 1'
#
loop_
_entity.id
_entity.type
_entity.pdbx_description
1 polymer ?
#
loop_
_entity_poly.entity_id
_entity_poly.type
_entity_poly.pdbx_seq_one_letter_code
_entity_poly.pdbx_strand_id
1 'polypeptide(L)'
;MAGDIYFGYDNSSQNKWETNDGYVNSASFMAFGDWLDEALSKDYPNLLSAIKEDEPMAMYNFCDLSAVEYNTVIRALREFKRNLMKPTPIQQLGTRVWEEIAEPFIHKDVRYDSKYHDDDL
;
A
#
# COMPACT_ATOMS: atom_id res chain seq x y z
N MET A 1 0.45 -16.37 11.08
CA MET A 1 -0.27 -15.15 11.48
C MET A 1 -0.62 -14.39 10.23
N ALA A 2 -1.90 -14.22 9.95
CA ALA A 2 -2.36 -13.24 8.98
C ALA A 2 -2.05 -11.82 9.48
N GLY A 3 -2.12 -10.82 8.60
CA GLY A 3 -1.85 -9.44 8.95
C GLY A 3 -2.83 -8.49 8.29
N ASP A 4 -2.92 -7.30 8.89
CA ASP A 4 -3.82 -6.22 8.48
C ASP A 4 -3.03 -5.16 7.71
N ILE A 5 -3.64 -4.63 6.66
CA ILE A 5 -3.06 -3.51 5.91
C ILE A 5 -4.07 -2.36 5.92
N TYR A 6 -3.70 -1.25 6.55
CA TYR A 6 -4.52 -0.05 6.67
C TYR A 6 -4.11 0.95 5.60
N PHE A 7 -4.96 1.16 4.61
CA PHE A 7 -4.70 2.06 3.49
C PHE A 7 -5.17 3.48 3.76
N GLY A 8 -5.96 3.71 4.81
CA GLY A 8 -6.37 5.04 5.22
C GLY A 8 -7.80 5.14 5.71
N TYR A 9 -8.51 6.24 5.41
CA TYR A 9 -9.84 6.53 5.95
C TYR A 9 -10.91 6.56 4.86
N ASP A 10 -12.02 5.83 5.06
CA ASP A 10 -13.17 5.87 4.14
C ASP A 10 -14.07 7.07 4.45
N ASN A 11 -14.12 8.05 3.54
CA ASN A 11 -15.01 9.21 3.67
C ASN A 11 -16.46 8.94 3.25
N SER A 12 -16.74 7.78 2.64
CA SER A 12 -18.09 7.35 2.27
C SER A 12 -18.85 6.71 3.44
N SER A 13 -18.12 6.29 4.48
CA SER A 13 -18.70 5.81 5.72
C SER A 13 -19.30 6.98 6.52
N GLN A 14 -20.44 6.74 7.19
CA GLN A 14 -20.98 7.72 8.13
C GLN A 14 -20.13 7.85 9.41
N ASN A 15 -19.10 7.02 9.54
CA ASN A 15 -18.30 6.87 10.74
C ASN A 15 -16.84 7.18 10.40
N LYS A 16 -16.36 8.38 10.78
CA LYS A 16 -15.01 8.91 10.49
C LYS A 16 -13.82 8.05 10.99
N TRP A 17 -14.10 6.89 11.55
CA TRP A 17 -13.17 5.93 12.13
C TRP A 17 -13.16 4.59 11.39
N GLU A 18 -13.99 4.39 10.37
CA GLU A 18 -13.88 3.22 9.49
C GLU A 18 -12.65 3.41 8.60
N THR A 19 -11.60 2.69 8.97
CA THR A 19 -10.39 2.57 8.16
C THR A 19 -10.68 1.77 6.90
N ASN A 20 -10.06 2.16 5.80
CA ASN A 20 -9.97 1.34 4.60
C ASN A 20 -8.87 0.30 4.83
N ASP A 21 -9.23 -0.88 5.32
CA ASP A 21 -8.29 -1.96 5.61
C ASP A 21 -8.56 -3.25 4.81
N GLY A 22 -7.50 -4.06 4.69
CA GLY A 22 -7.56 -5.36 4.05
C GLY A 22 -6.84 -6.41 4.88
N TYR A 23 -7.53 -7.52 5.14
CA TYR A 23 -6.97 -8.68 5.83
C TYR A 23 -6.35 -9.66 4.83
N VAL A 24 -5.10 -10.05 5.06
CA VAL A 24 -4.40 -11.00 4.18
C VAL A 24 -3.76 -12.14 4.97
N ASN A 25 -3.67 -13.32 4.36
CA ASN A 25 -2.99 -14.45 5.00
C ASN A 25 -1.48 -14.17 5.19
N SER A 26 -0.82 -14.96 6.04
CA SER A 26 0.57 -14.74 6.42
C SER A 26 1.55 -14.66 5.25
N ALA A 27 1.38 -15.52 4.25
CA ALA A 27 2.27 -15.54 3.09
C ALA A 27 2.10 -14.28 2.23
N SER A 28 0.85 -13.81 2.11
CA SER A 28 0.51 -12.60 1.36
C SER A 28 0.97 -11.35 2.09
N PHE A 29 0.84 -11.32 3.43
CA PHE A 29 1.36 -10.24 4.27
C PHE A 29 2.88 -10.09 4.08
N MET A 30 3.65 -11.18 4.29
CA MET A 30 5.10 -11.16 4.11
C MET A 30 5.51 -10.78 2.68
N ALA A 31 4.84 -11.35 1.66
CA ALA A 31 5.13 -11.03 0.28
C ALA A 31 4.85 -9.57 -0.07
N PHE A 32 3.83 -8.95 0.54
CA PHE A 32 3.57 -7.53 0.37
C PHE A 32 4.60 -6.67 1.12
N GLY A 33 5.09 -7.13 2.27
CA GLY A 33 6.22 -6.51 2.98
C GLY A 33 7.48 -6.45 2.12
N ASP A 34 7.88 -7.58 1.52
CA ASP A 34 9.01 -7.65 0.59
C ASP A 34 8.79 -6.72 -0.61
N TRP A 35 7.55 -6.67 -1.11
CA TRP A 35 7.16 -5.81 -2.22
C TRP A 35 7.30 -4.32 -1.89
N LEU A 36 6.92 -3.90 -0.67
CA LEU A 36 7.14 -2.54 -0.16
C LEU A 36 8.63 -2.23 -0.02
N ASP A 37 9.42 -3.17 0.51
CA ASP A 37 10.86 -3.01 0.68
C ASP A 37 11.55 -2.80 -0.67
N GLU A 38 11.23 -3.61 -1.67
CA GLU A 38 11.78 -3.47 -3.02
C GLU A 38 11.41 -2.12 -3.68
N ALA A 39 10.17 -1.68 -3.51
CA ALA A 39 9.68 -0.46 -4.15
C ALA A 39 10.17 0.83 -3.49
N LEU A 40 10.37 0.84 -2.16
CA LEU A 40 10.55 2.07 -1.39
C LEU A 40 11.91 2.21 -0.72
N SER A 41 12.62 1.10 -0.42
CA SER A 41 13.84 1.16 0.42
C SER A 41 14.94 2.08 -0.11
N LYS A 42 15.05 2.20 -1.43
CA LYS A 42 16.09 3.02 -2.06
C LYS A 42 15.77 4.51 -2.06
N ASP A 43 14.57 4.85 -2.52
CA ASP A 43 14.22 6.25 -2.83
C ASP A 43 13.35 6.89 -1.73
N TYR A 44 12.65 6.09 -0.93
CA TYR A 44 11.72 6.53 0.12
C TYR A 44 11.85 5.74 1.44
N PRO A 45 13.07 5.53 1.98
CA PRO A 45 13.27 4.70 3.17
C PRO A 45 12.49 5.20 4.40
N ASN A 46 12.35 6.52 4.57
CA ASN A 46 11.61 7.10 5.70
C ASN A 46 10.11 6.78 5.61
N LEU A 47 9.53 6.77 4.41
CA LEU A 47 8.12 6.44 4.21
C LEU A 47 7.88 4.94 4.39
N LEU A 48 8.82 4.11 3.94
CA LEU A 48 8.81 2.67 4.23
C LEU A 48 8.83 2.40 5.74
N SER A 49 9.70 3.08 6.49
CA SER A 49 9.75 2.96 7.95
C SER A 49 8.44 3.39 8.61
N ALA A 50 7.82 4.48 8.16
CA ALA A 50 6.52 4.91 8.67
C ALA A 50 5.42 3.86 8.41
N ILE A 51 5.41 3.26 7.21
CA ILE A 51 4.42 2.23 6.85
C ILE A 51 4.59 0.94 7.68
N LYS A 52 5.84 0.55 7.94
CA LYS A 52 6.19 -0.69 8.64
C LYS A 52 6.43 -0.51 10.14
N GLU A 53 6.15 0.67 10.71
CA GLU A 53 6.42 0.98 12.12
C GLU A 53 5.78 -0.05 13.07
N ASP A 54 4.58 -0.52 12.72
CA ASP A 54 3.81 -1.51 13.48
C ASP A 54 3.90 -2.94 12.91
N GLU A 55 4.89 -3.25 12.07
CA GLU A 55 5.10 -4.61 11.55
C GLU A 55 5.20 -5.71 12.63
N PRO A 56 5.76 -5.47 13.85
CA PRO A 56 5.72 -6.43 14.95
C PRO A 56 4.30 -6.82 15.40
N MET A 57 3.28 -6.00 15.10
CA MET A 57 1.86 -6.29 15.32
C MET A 57 1.19 -6.92 14.08
N ALA A 58 1.97 -7.34 13.08
CA ALA A 58 1.50 -7.84 11.79
C ALA A 58 0.62 -6.81 11.06
N MET A 59 1.04 -5.54 11.10
CA MET A 59 0.32 -4.43 10.50
C MET A 59 1.22 -3.62 9.55
N TYR A 60 0.66 -3.21 8.41
CA TYR A 60 1.21 -2.13 7.59
C TYR A 60 0.22 -0.96 7.58
N ASN A 61 0.71 0.25 7.85
CA ASN A 61 -0.15 1.41 8.13
C ASN A 61 0.20 2.62 7.26
N PHE A 62 -0.70 2.99 6.35
CA PHE A 62 -0.58 4.18 5.50
C PHE A 62 -1.36 5.37 6.06
N CYS A 63 -2.09 5.23 7.18
CA CYS A 63 -2.95 6.25 7.75
C CYS A 63 -2.16 7.49 8.22
N ASP A 64 -0.92 7.30 8.68
CA ASP A 64 -0.10 8.39 9.22
C ASP A 64 0.64 9.21 8.15
N LEU A 65 0.57 8.79 6.90
CA LEU A 65 1.13 9.54 5.78
C LEU A 65 0.33 10.82 5.50
N SER A 66 1.00 11.95 5.29
CA SER A 66 0.35 13.14 4.74
C SER A 66 -0.16 12.89 3.32
N ALA A 67 -1.06 13.74 2.80
CA ALA A 67 -1.59 13.56 1.45
C ALA A 67 -0.50 13.53 0.36
N VAL A 68 0.56 14.32 0.52
CA VAL A 68 1.69 14.34 -0.43
C VAL A 68 2.48 13.04 -0.34
N GLU A 69 2.79 12.57 0.86
CA GLU A 69 3.54 11.32 1.08
C GLU A 69 2.74 10.10 0.60
N TYR A 70 1.44 10.08 0.90
CA TYR A 70 0.51 9.03 0.48
C TYR A 70 0.53 8.84 -1.03
N ASN A 71 0.31 9.91 -1.80
CA ASN A 71 0.35 9.86 -3.26
C ASN A 71 1.75 9.57 -3.79
N THR A 72 2.81 10.05 -3.13
CA THR A 72 4.19 9.74 -3.53
C THR A 72 4.47 8.24 -3.44
N VAL A 73 4.07 7.60 -2.34
CA VAL A 73 4.21 6.15 -2.15
C VAL A 73 3.41 5.38 -3.19
N ILE A 74 2.14 5.72 -3.41
CA ILE A 74 1.28 5.03 -4.39
C ILE A 74 1.90 5.09 -5.79
N ARG A 75 2.41 6.26 -6.18
CA ARG A 75 3.07 6.42 -7.48
C ARG A 75 4.31 5.53 -7.58
N ALA A 76 5.15 5.49 -6.55
CA ALA A 76 6.34 4.65 -6.52
C ALA A 76 5.97 3.15 -6.62
N LEU A 77 4.93 2.71 -5.91
CA LEU A 77 4.43 1.34 -5.97
C LEU A 77 3.88 0.97 -7.35
N ARG A 78 3.14 1.88 -8.01
CA ARG A 78 2.68 1.71 -9.40
C ARG A 78 3.85 1.67 -10.39
N GLU A 79 4.85 2.53 -10.24
CA GLU A 79 6.06 2.52 -11.06
C GLU A 79 6.84 1.21 -10.91
N PHE A 80 7.03 0.75 -9.67
CA PHE A 80 7.65 -0.54 -9.39
C PHE A 80 6.89 -1.68 -10.09
N LYS A 81 5.56 -1.74 -9.92
CA LYS A 81 4.69 -2.70 -10.61
C LYS A 81 4.88 -2.68 -12.13
N ARG A 82 4.87 -1.49 -12.75
CA ARG A 82 5.06 -1.33 -14.21
C ARG A 82 6.42 -1.84 -14.68
N ASN A 83 7.44 -1.74 -13.83
CA ASN A 83 8.81 -2.14 -14.14
C ASN A 83 9.14 -3.60 -13.77
N LEU A 84 8.22 -4.34 -13.14
CA LEU A 84 8.41 -5.76 -12.79
C LEU A 84 8.45 -6.64 -14.05
N MET A 85 9.65 -6.92 -14.53
CA MET A 85 9.88 -7.84 -15.65
C MET A 85 10.13 -9.26 -15.11
N LYS A 86 9.23 -10.20 -15.43
CA LYS A 86 9.28 -11.61 -14.98
C LYS A 86 9.32 -11.74 -13.45
N PRO A 87 8.26 -11.34 -12.74
CA PRO A 87 8.23 -11.37 -11.28
C PRO A 87 8.40 -12.79 -10.74
N THR A 88 9.17 -12.90 -9.66
CA THR A 88 9.31 -14.15 -8.88
C THR A 88 7.96 -14.55 -8.27
N PRO A 89 7.78 -15.80 -7.82
CA PRO A 89 6.53 -16.21 -7.18
C PRO A 89 6.12 -15.34 -5.98
N ILE A 90 7.09 -14.84 -5.21
CA ILE A 90 6.84 -13.93 -4.09
C ILE A 90 6.38 -12.56 -4.60
N GLN A 91 7.07 -11.99 -5.59
CA GLN A 91 6.66 -10.72 -6.22
C GLN A 91 5.28 -10.81 -6.87
N GLN A 92 4.92 -11.96 -7.46
CA GLN A 92 3.57 -12.20 -7.98
C GLN A 92 2.53 -12.19 -6.87
N LEU A 93 2.83 -12.78 -5.72
CA LEU A 93 1.93 -12.76 -4.56
C LEU A 93 1.76 -11.34 -4.01
N GLY A 94 2.85 -10.58 -3.86
CA GLY A 94 2.79 -9.16 -3.47
C GLY A 94 2.00 -8.31 -4.48
N THR A 95 2.18 -8.57 -5.77
CA THR A 95 1.40 -7.91 -6.84
C THR A 95 -0.10 -8.21 -6.73
N ARG A 96 -0.48 -9.44 -6.39
CA ARG A 96 -1.90 -9.77 -6.14
C ARG A 96 -2.47 -9.03 -4.95
N VAL A 97 -1.70 -8.91 -3.86
CA VAL A 97 -2.13 -8.09 -2.71
C VAL A 97 -2.31 -6.64 -3.12
N TRP A 98 -1.41 -6.10 -3.93
CA TRP A 98 -1.56 -4.75 -4.48
C TRP A 98 -2.85 -4.61 -5.30
N GLU A 99 -3.08 -5.48 -6.28
CA GLU A 99 -4.20 -5.37 -7.23
C GLU A 99 -5.56 -5.68 -6.61
N GLU A 100 -5.64 -6.72 -5.80
CA GLU A 100 -6.91 -7.23 -5.27
C GLU A 100 -7.32 -6.55 -3.97
N ILE A 101 -6.36 -6.04 -3.20
CA ILE A 101 -6.58 -5.47 -1.88
C ILE A 101 -6.21 -3.98 -1.87
N ALA A 102 -4.92 -3.64 -2.02
CA ALA A 102 -4.45 -2.27 -1.77
C ALA A 102 -5.08 -1.24 -2.70
N GLU A 103 -5.01 -1.46 -4.00
CA GLU A 103 -5.40 -0.49 -5.03
C GLU A 103 -6.89 -0.12 -4.96
N PRO A 104 -7.84 -1.07 -4.81
CA PRO A 104 -9.25 -0.74 -4.57
C PRO A 104 -9.51 0.14 -3.33
N PHE A 105 -8.76 -0.06 -2.25
CA PHE A 105 -8.93 0.72 -1.01
C PHE A 105 -8.25 2.09 -1.07
N ILE A 106 -7.10 2.17 -1.74
CA ILE A 106 -6.37 3.43 -1.97
C ILE A 106 -7.24 4.46 -2.68
N HIS A 107 -8.00 4.07 -3.72
CA HIS A 107 -8.87 4.99 -4.46
C HIS A 107 -10.04 5.55 -3.64
N LYS A 108 -10.35 4.95 -2.49
CA LYS A 108 -11.40 5.43 -1.58
C LYS A 108 -10.89 6.43 -0.55
N ASP A 109 -9.57 6.54 -0.39
CA ASP A 109 -8.98 7.44 0.58
C ASP A 109 -9.08 8.91 0.15
N VAL A 110 -9.40 9.78 1.11
CA VAL A 110 -9.58 11.23 0.90
C VAL A 110 -8.33 11.96 0.42
N ARG A 111 -7.16 11.40 0.72
CA ARG A 111 -5.86 11.94 0.35
C ARG A 111 -5.52 11.55 -1.08
N TYR A 112 -6.16 10.52 -1.65
CA TYR A 112 -5.91 10.10 -3.03
C TYR A 112 -6.21 11.24 -4.00
N ASP A 113 -5.24 11.57 -4.85
CA ASP A 113 -5.39 12.58 -5.88
C ASP A 113 -4.93 12.01 -7.23
N SER A 114 -5.88 11.79 -8.13
CA SER A 114 -5.64 11.21 -9.47
C SER A 114 -4.63 12.01 -10.30
N LYS A 115 -4.43 13.30 -10.00
CA LYS A 115 -3.43 14.14 -10.67
C LYS A 115 -1.99 13.70 -10.43
N TYR A 116 -1.73 12.93 -9.38
CA TYR A 116 -0.40 12.40 -9.08
C TYR A 116 -0.06 11.14 -9.89
N HIS A 117 -1.04 10.54 -10.55
CA HIS A 117 -0.92 9.17 -11.03
C HIS A 117 -1.10 8.99 -12.54
N ASP A 118 -1.19 10.09 -13.29
CA ASP A 118 -1.44 10.09 -14.75
C ASP A 118 -2.65 9.20 -15.13
N ASP A 119 -3.71 9.19 -14.31
CA ASP A 119 -4.94 8.43 -14.58
C ASP A 119 -5.83 9.08 -15.67
N ASP A 120 -5.29 10.02 -16.46
CA ASP A 120 -5.97 10.58 -17.63
C ASP A 120 -5.74 9.68 -18.87
N LEU A 121 -6.49 8.57 -18.93
CA LEU A 121 -6.86 7.88 -20.18
C LEU A 121 -8.31 7.38 -20.12
#